data_AF-A0A7Y5GV89-F1
#
_entry.id   AF-A0A7Y5GV89-F1
#
_cell.length_a   1.000
_cell.length_b   1.000
_cell.length_c   1.000
_cell.angle_alpha   90.00
_cell.angle_beta   90.00
_cell.angle_gamma   90.00
#
_symmetry.space_group_name_H-M   'P 1'
#
loop_
_entity.id
_entity.type
_entity.pdbx_description
1 polymer ?
#
loop_
_entity_poly.entity_id
_entity_poly.type
_entity_poly.pdbx_seq_one_letter_code
_entity_poly.pdbx_strand_id
1 'polypeptide(L)'
;MNTLYRFVLMLLMTLMLISCGKDDDEDDSSGFGVTFGSGKSDTTSAGNGQDTYSNPAADADGGGGPFGGKDGGAQDTKNLDMTVNDISVPLADTEDTDPIEPQDSGGAPIDVPFEDPDTGCTPNCEERVCGPDGCGSICGYCQYGTACNDVGACIPVCDPVTPCQGKKCGPDNCGGTCGTCDPSFACGDDGLCYESACEPQCEGKQCGPDGCGGVCGTCKGTKLCDIDIGECVSNPCGSVGFKGACLDKHSVIQCVSGQLETTNCTTISNSHGCVWNAFFGKYECGKPPACLPDCIEAGKQCGDGGCNYSCGDCFKGWSCINFKCQPEAGGACGTIPTIGICVDNKNYFCANAIINVEDCNAVGKTCKYDPVKKQNMCK
;
A
#
# COMPACT_ATOMS: atom_id res chain seq x y z
N MET A 1 -35.88 38.09 44.08
CA MET A 1 -35.12 38.40 42.85
C MET A 1 -35.37 37.42 41.70
N ASN A 2 -35.59 36.10 41.90
CA ASN A 2 -35.68 35.14 40.78
C ASN A 2 -36.87 35.28 39.80
N THR A 3 -38.02 35.81 40.20
CA THR A 3 -39.21 35.86 39.31
C THR A 3 -39.05 36.85 38.17
N LEU A 4 -38.44 38.01 38.43
CA LEU A 4 -38.27 39.08 37.44
C LEU A 4 -37.31 38.67 36.32
N TYR A 5 -36.24 37.95 36.67
CA TYR A 5 -35.22 37.49 35.71
C TYR A 5 -35.79 36.50 34.67
N ARG A 6 -36.75 35.65 35.07
CA ARG A 6 -37.42 34.72 34.14
C ARG A 6 -38.31 35.44 33.13
N PHE A 7 -39.00 36.51 33.53
CA PHE A 7 -39.78 37.33 32.60
C PHE A 7 -38.90 38.07 31.58
N VAL A 8 -37.77 38.65 32.02
CA VAL A 8 -36.82 39.33 31.12
C VAL A 8 -36.23 38.34 30.10
N LEU A 9 -35.86 37.13 30.53
CA LEU A 9 -35.28 36.11 29.64
C LEU A 9 -36.28 35.60 28.59
N MET A 10 -37.55 35.43 28.94
CA MET A 10 -38.61 35.07 27.98
C MET A 10 -38.87 36.19 26.96
N LEU A 11 -38.90 37.46 27.41
CA LEU A 11 -39.16 38.61 26.53
C LEU A 11 -38.05 38.76 25.46
N LEU A 12 -36.79 38.52 25.84
CA LEU A 12 -35.64 38.56 24.93
C LEU A 12 -35.68 37.43 23.89
N MET A 13 -36.10 36.21 24.27
CA MET A 13 -36.27 35.10 23.32
C MET A 13 -37.35 35.40 22.25
N THR A 14 -38.45 36.04 22.62
CA THR A 14 -39.52 36.39 21.66
C THR A 14 -39.14 37.50 20.68
N LEU A 15 -38.12 38.32 20.97
CA LEU A 15 -37.69 39.43 20.10
C LEU A 15 -36.75 38.99 18.96
N MET A 16 -36.14 37.80 19.03
CA MET A 16 -35.20 37.29 18.02
C MET A 16 -35.89 36.68 16.77
N LEU A 17 -37.21 36.48 16.79
CA LEU A 17 -37.94 35.71 15.76
C LEU A 17 -38.75 36.54 14.76
N ILE A 18 -38.56 37.87 14.71
CA ILE A 18 -39.40 38.80 13.92
C ILE A 18 -38.56 39.67 12.96
N SER A 19 -37.44 39.15 12.44
CA SER A 19 -36.56 39.89 11.52
C SER A 19 -35.93 39.02 10.44
N CYS A 20 -36.74 38.58 9.47
CA CYS A 20 -36.38 38.50 8.06
C CYS A 20 -37.62 38.18 7.23
N GLY A 21 -38.12 39.14 6.45
CA GLY A 21 -39.24 38.93 5.55
C GLY A 21 -39.25 39.98 4.46
N LYS A 22 -39.17 39.52 3.20
CA LYS A 22 -39.40 40.23 1.92
C LYS A 22 -38.87 41.66 1.79
N ASP A 23 -37.93 41.81 0.87
CA ASP A 23 -37.99 42.87 -0.12
C ASP A 23 -38.17 42.20 -1.49
N ASP A 24 -39.24 42.56 -2.21
CA ASP A 24 -39.46 42.28 -3.63
C ASP A 24 -39.43 43.65 -4.33
N ASP A 25 -38.62 43.85 -5.38
CA ASP A 25 -38.58 45.12 -6.14
C ASP A 25 -38.22 44.87 -7.62
N GLU A 26 -38.68 45.76 -8.52
CA GLU A 26 -38.82 45.51 -9.97
C GLU A 26 -37.71 46.11 -10.87
N ASP A 27 -37.77 45.73 -12.15
CA ASP A 27 -37.18 46.29 -13.37
C ASP A 27 -36.45 47.66 -13.34
N ASP A 28 -35.36 47.78 -14.11
CA ASP A 28 -35.41 48.60 -15.34
C ASP A 28 -34.35 48.19 -16.40
N SER A 29 -34.55 48.64 -17.64
CA SER A 29 -33.82 48.24 -18.84
C SER A 29 -32.85 49.30 -19.37
N SER A 30 -31.65 48.88 -19.79
CA SER A 30 -30.92 49.56 -20.88
C SER A 30 -29.96 48.60 -21.61
N GLY A 31 -29.68 48.78 -22.91
CA GLY A 31 -30.23 49.80 -23.80
C GLY A 31 -29.27 50.31 -24.88
N PHE A 32 -28.48 49.43 -25.51
CA PHE A 32 -27.63 49.81 -26.65
C PHE A 32 -27.71 48.78 -27.77
N GLY A 33 -28.06 49.22 -28.98
CA GLY A 33 -28.21 48.38 -30.16
C GLY A 33 -27.33 48.83 -31.32
N VAL A 34 -26.98 47.89 -32.18
CA VAL A 34 -26.44 48.14 -33.52
C VAL A 34 -27.08 47.15 -34.49
N THR A 35 -27.33 47.58 -35.73
CA THR A 35 -28.22 46.90 -36.68
C THR A 35 -27.53 46.54 -38.00
N PHE A 36 -28.30 45.87 -38.89
CA PHE A 36 -27.95 45.41 -40.25
C PHE A 36 -27.06 44.14 -40.33
N GLY A 37 -27.37 43.14 -41.17
CA GLY A 37 -28.54 43.07 -42.08
C GLY A 37 -28.76 41.72 -42.79
N SER A 38 -29.98 41.60 -43.30
CA SER A 38 -30.67 40.47 -43.95
C SER A 38 -30.00 39.76 -45.15
N GLY A 39 -30.31 38.46 -45.33
CA GLY A 39 -30.05 37.65 -46.54
C GLY A 39 -29.91 36.15 -46.20
N LYS A 40 -30.94 35.31 -46.09
CA LYS A 40 -32.08 34.94 -46.98
C LYS A 40 -31.69 33.94 -48.10
N SER A 41 -32.45 32.84 -48.19
CA SER A 41 -32.65 31.96 -49.37
C SER A 41 -31.50 31.02 -49.79
N ASP A 42 -31.72 29.80 -50.33
CA ASP A 42 -32.96 29.00 -50.55
C ASP A 42 -32.63 27.48 -50.59
N THR A 43 -33.67 26.62 -50.56
CA THR A 43 -33.60 25.15 -50.76
C THR A 43 -33.61 24.74 -52.24
N THR A 44 -32.89 23.68 -52.64
CA THR A 44 -33.23 22.85 -53.82
C THR A 44 -32.55 21.47 -53.81
N SER A 45 -32.95 20.55 -54.69
CA SER A 45 -32.72 19.09 -54.57
C SER A 45 -31.84 18.46 -55.66
N ALA A 46 -31.28 17.28 -55.32
CA ALA A 46 -30.93 16.13 -56.19
C ALA A 46 -29.77 16.27 -57.22
N GLY A 47 -29.02 15.17 -57.47
CA GLY A 47 -27.82 15.24 -58.32
C GLY A 47 -27.09 13.99 -58.86
N ASN A 48 -27.44 12.74 -58.52
CA ASN A 48 -27.03 11.48 -59.21
C ASN A 48 -25.52 11.05 -59.20
N GLY A 49 -25.26 9.76 -59.53
CA GLY A 49 -23.93 9.10 -59.68
C GLY A 49 -23.67 8.04 -58.59
N GLN A 50 -23.64 6.71 -58.80
CA GLN A 50 -22.98 5.83 -59.81
C GLN A 50 -21.43 5.80 -59.72
N ASP A 51 -20.69 4.69 -59.85
CA ASP A 51 -20.93 3.22 -59.95
C ASP A 51 -19.52 2.52 -59.86
N THR A 52 -19.25 1.21 -59.62
CA THR A 52 -19.91 0.00 -59.06
C THR A 52 -18.83 -1.11 -58.82
N TYR A 53 -19.16 -2.23 -58.14
CA TYR A 53 -18.44 -3.54 -58.14
C TYR A 53 -17.04 -3.59 -57.45
N SER A 54 -16.48 -4.75 -57.02
CA SER A 54 -17.00 -6.14 -56.91
C SER A 54 -16.27 -7.01 -55.86
N ASN A 55 -16.90 -8.16 -55.54
CA ASN A 55 -16.37 -9.36 -54.86
C ASN A 55 -15.42 -10.17 -55.83
N PRO A 56 -14.88 -11.39 -55.57
CA PRO A 56 -15.35 -12.43 -54.62
C PRO A 56 -14.28 -13.17 -53.77
N ALA A 57 -14.79 -14.01 -52.86
CA ALA A 57 -14.06 -15.07 -52.17
C ALA A 57 -14.33 -16.46 -52.80
N ALA A 58 -13.48 -17.43 -52.45
CA ALA A 58 -13.66 -18.89 -52.52
C ALA A 58 -12.41 -19.53 -51.86
N ASP A 59 -12.34 -20.74 -51.30
CA ASP A 59 -13.24 -21.76 -50.73
C ASP A 59 -12.41 -23.06 -50.74
N ALA A 60 -12.41 -23.88 -49.68
CA ALA A 60 -12.26 -25.35 -49.73
C ALA A 60 -12.10 -26.01 -48.34
N ASP A 61 -12.84 -27.10 -48.11
CA ASP A 61 -12.70 -28.03 -46.98
C ASP A 61 -11.55 -29.05 -47.15
N GLY A 62 -11.21 -29.77 -46.06
CA GLY A 62 -10.57 -31.08 -46.16
C GLY A 62 -9.77 -31.50 -44.91
N GLY A 63 -10.15 -32.61 -44.27
CA GLY A 63 -9.44 -33.17 -43.11
C GLY A 63 -8.95 -34.61 -43.30
N GLY A 64 -8.06 -35.08 -42.43
CA GLY A 64 -7.64 -36.49 -42.38
C GLY A 64 -6.30 -36.74 -41.66
N GLY A 65 -6.21 -37.87 -40.95
CA GLY A 65 -4.95 -38.54 -40.56
C GLY A 65 -5.02 -40.02 -40.98
N PRO A 66 -4.41 -40.99 -40.27
CA PRO A 66 -3.17 -40.92 -39.48
C PRO A 66 -2.24 -42.16 -39.68
N PHE A 67 -0.97 -42.00 -40.06
CA PHE A 67 0.05 -43.07 -40.11
C PHE A 67 1.47 -42.49 -39.87
N GLY A 68 2.51 -43.24 -39.45
CA GLY A 68 2.54 -44.64 -38.98
C GLY A 68 3.83 -45.40 -39.36
N GLY A 69 4.78 -45.56 -38.42
CA GLY A 69 6.04 -46.33 -38.55
C GLY A 69 7.30 -45.44 -38.59
N LYS A 70 8.46 -45.70 -37.95
CA LYS A 70 9.20 -46.88 -37.41
C LYS A 70 10.41 -47.28 -38.26
N ASP A 71 11.63 -47.17 -37.72
CA ASP A 71 12.53 -48.31 -37.40
C ASP A 71 14.02 -47.89 -37.20
N GLY A 72 14.68 -48.50 -36.20
CA GLY A 72 16.15 -48.68 -36.10
C GLY A 72 17.05 -47.47 -35.72
N GLY A 73 18.23 -47.66 -35.12
CA GLY A 73 18.78 -48.93 -34.61
C GLY A 73 20.29 -48.97 -34.31
N ALA A 74 20.75 -48.30 -33.26
CA ALA A 74 22.05 -48.50 -32.54
C ALA A 74 23.40 -48.12 -33.22
N GLN A 75 24.40 -47.91 -32.34
CA GLN A 75 25.86 -47.74 -32.58
C GLN A 75 26.29 -46.43 -33.28
N ASP A 76 27.52 -45.91 -33.11
CA ASP A 76 28.72 -46.44 -32.40
C ASP A 76 29.46 -45.32 -31.62
N THR A 77 30.22 -45.71 -30.60
CA THR A 77 31.14 -44.82 -29.85
C THR A 77 32.49 -44.67 -30.56
N LYS A 78 33.04 -43.45 -30.64
CA LYS A 78 34.49 -43.27 -30.89
C LYS A 78 35.14 -42.35 -29.86
N ASN A 79 36.37 -42.75 -29.52
CA ASN A 79 37.19 -42.32 -28.39
C ASN A 79 38.49 -41.65 -28.92
N LEU A 80 39.44 -41.37 -28.02
CA LEU A 80 40.85 -40.98 -28.24
C LEU A 80 41.09 -39.46 -28.38
N ASP A 81 42.08 -38.85 -27.70
CA ASP A 81 43.03 -39.35 -26.67
C ASP A 81 43.72 -38.20 -25.90
N MET A 82 44.57 -38.55 -24.92
CA MET A 82 45.68 -37.80 -24.31
C MET A 82 45.36 -36.79 -23.19
N THR A 83 46.08 -36.72 -22.06
CA THR A 83 47.09 -37.65 -21.46
C THR A 83 47.19 -37.35 -19.95
N VAL A 84 47.50 -38.37 -19.13
CA VAL A 84 47.92 -38.22 -17.72
C VAL A 84 49.44 -38.14 -17.63
N ASN A 85 49.99 -37.49 -16.62
CA ASN A 85 51.41 -37.58 -16.26
C ASN A 85 51.58 -37.61 -14.72
N ASP A 86 52.53 -38.40 -14.23
CA ASP A 86 52.70 -38.81 -12.82
C ASP A 86 53.36 -37.77 -11.89
N ILE A 87 53.23 -37.97 -10.56
CA ILE A 87 54.36 -38.24 -9.63
C ILE A 87 53.86 -38.54 -8.18
N SER A 88 53.78 -39.84 -7.89
CA SER A 88 54.38 -40.58 -6.75
C SER A 88 54.38 -40.07 -5.28
N VAL A 89 53.76 -40.90 -4.40
CA VAL A 89 54.09 -41.26 -2.97
C VAL A 89 54.08 -40.18 -1.85
N PRO A 90 53.98 -40.56 -0.54
CA PRO A 90 53.72 -41.88 0.07
C PRO A 90 52.49 -41.95 1.03
N LEU A 91 52.19 -43.16 1.50
CA LEU A 91 51.44 -43.40 2.77
C LEU A 91 52.43 -43.39 3.95
N ALA A 92 52.04 -42.80 5.08
CA ALA A 92 52.72 -42.91 6.37
C ALA A 92 51.74 -42.62 7.53
N ASP A 93 52.02 -43.16 8.71
CA ASP A 93 51.13 -43.20 9.87
C ASP A 93 51.17 -41.94 10.76
N THR A 94 50.05 -41.64 11.44
CA THR A 94 50.03 -41.01 12.78
C THR A 94 48.83 -41.49 13.58
N GLU A 95 49.08 -42.11 14.73
CA GLU A 95 48.10 -42.26 15.83
C GLU A 95 48.06 -40.96 16.68
N ASP A 96 47.11 -40.86 17.62
CA ASP A 96 46.94 -39.84 18.67
C ASP A 96 46.87 -38.35 18.23
N THR A 97 45.80 -37.61 18.52
CA THR A 97 45.49 -37.13 19.89
C THR A 97 44.06 -36.54 19.99
N ASP A 98 43.61 -36.27 21.24
CA ASP A 98 42.21 -36.11 21.64
C ASP A 98 41.44 -34.87 21.11
N PRO A 99 40.08 -34.94 21.03
CA PRO A 99 39.23 -33.75 20.92
C PRO A 99 39.24 -32.94 22.22
N ILE A 100 39.28 -31.61 22.10
CA ILE A 100 39.23 -30.70 23.26
C ILE A 100 37.79 -30.59 23.78
N GLU A 101 37.53 -31.13 24.97
CA GLU A 101 36.33 -30.78 25.74
C GLU A 101 36.43 -29.35 26.29
N PRO A 102 35.36 -28.54 26.22
CA PRO A 102 35.25 -27.34 27.04
C PRO A 102 35.01 -27.74 28.49
N GLN A 103 35.93 -27.42 29.40
CA GLN A 103 35.78 -27.79 30.81
C GLN A 103 34.69 -26.97 31.51
N ASP A 104 33.48 -27.53 31.59
CA ASP A 104 32.45 -27.01 32.48
C ASP A 104 32.89 -27.19 33.94
N SER A 105 32.89 -26.09 34.69
CA SER A 105 33.47 -26.01 36.03
C SER A 105 32.36 -26.17 37.06
N GLY A 106 32.16 -27.41 37.50
CA GLY A 106 30.97 -27.87 38.24
C GLY A 106 30.38 -26.90 39.26
N GLY A 107 29.26 -26.27 38.87
CA GLY A 107 28.28 -25.74 39.81
C GLY A 107 27.53 -26.89 40.46
N ALA A 108 27.27 -26.81 41.77
CA ALA A 108 26.42 -27.78 42.46
C ALA A 108 24.99 -27.72 41.92
N PRO A 109 24.23 -28.85 41.90
CA PRO A 109 22.81 -28.81 41.62
C PRO A 109 22.10 -27.98 42.69
N ILE A 110 21.76 -26.75 42.34
CA ILE A 110 20.77 -25.97 43.07
C ILE A 110 19.41 -26.57 42.72
N ASP A 111 18.89 -27.40 43.63
CA ASP A 111 17.48 -27.83 43.67
C ASP A 111 16.57 -26.62 43.95
N VAL A 112 16.52 -25.68 43.00
CA VAL A 112 15.39 -24.78 42.87
C VAL A 112 14.25 -25.58 42.26
N PRO A 113 13.06 -25.65 42.89
CA PRO A 113 11.87 -26.10 42.20
C PRO A 113 11.58 -25.10 41.08
N PHE A 114 12.01 -25.43 39.87
CA PHE A 114 11.43 -24.86 38.67
C PHE A 114 10.03 -25.44 38.57
N GLU A 115 9.06 -24.76 39.19
CA GLU A 115 7.65 -25.01 38.95
C GLU A 115 7.38 -24.69 37.48
N ASP A 116 7.52 -25.71 36.65
CA ASP A 116 7.19 -25.67 35.24
C ASP A 116 5.71 -25.32 35.09
N PRO A 117 5.36 -24.12 34.59
CA PRO A 117 4.00 -23.60 34.64
C PRO A 117 3.03 -24.38 33.76
N ASP A 118 3.53 -25.23 32.84
CA ASP A 118 2.71 -26.10 31.99
C ASP A 118 2.31 -27.44 32.64
N THR A 119 2.71 -27.70 33.91
CA THR A 119 2.31 -28.92 34.66
C THR A 119 0.82 -29.05 35.00
N GLY A 120 -0.04 -28.20 34.41
CA GLY A 120 -1.50 -28.32 34.43
C GLY A 120 -2.19 -28.24 33.06
N CYS A 121 -1.46 -28.05 31.95
CA CYS A 121 -2.10 -27.85 30.65
C CYS A 121 -2.54 -29.20 30.03
N THR A 122 -3.84 -29.36 29.79
CA THR A 122 -4.41 -30.53 29.11
C THR A 122 -4.74 -30.16 27.66
N PRO A 123 -4.02 -30.68 26.65
CA PRO A 123 -4.24 -30.30 25.25
C PRO A 123 -5.62 -30.76 24.78
N ASN A 124 -6.39 -29.86 24.17
CA ASN A 124 -7.73 -30.13 23.68
C ASN A 124 -7.80 -30.09 22.15
N CYS A 125 -8.07 -31.26 21.57
CA CYS A 125 -8.27 -31.49 20.15
C CYS A 125 -9.64 -32.12 19.84
N GLU A 126 -10.57 -32.11 20.79
CA GLU A 126 -11.95 -32.49 20.51
C GLU A 126 -12.53 -31.55 19.43
N GLU A 127 -13.19 -32.15 18.43
CA GLU A 127 -13.72 -31.47 17.24
C GLU A 127 -12.67 -30.78 16.32
N ARG A 128 -11.35 -30.87 16.62
CA ARG A 128 -10.27 -30.24 15.85
C ARG A 128 -9.42 -31.25 15.07
N VAL A 129 -9.29 -31.00 13.76
CA VAL A 129 -8.41 -31.76 12.83
C VAL A 129 -7.02 -31.12 12.73
N CYS A 130 -6.92 -29.82 13.03
CA CYS A 130 -5.70 -29.03 12.87
C CYS A 130 -5.66 -27.84 13.82
N GLY A 131 -4.53 -27.13 13.84
CA GLY A 131 -4.37 -25.90 14.62
C GLY A 131 -3.93 -26.16 16.07
N PRO A 132 -3.82 -25.11 16.90
CA PRO A 132 -3.31 -25.21 18.26
C PRO A 132 -4.25 -25.98 19.19
N ASP A 133 -3.66 -26.76 20.10
CA ASP A 133 -4.34 -27.56 21.12
C ASP A 133 -4.57 -26.82 22.46
N GLY A 134 -4.09 -25.58 22.57
CA GLY A 134 -4.16 -24.75 23.77
C GLY A 134 -2.94 -24.85 24.71
N CYS A 135 -2.04 -25.80 24.48
CA CYS A 135 -0.89 -26.12 25.35
C CYS A 135 0.45 -26.07 24.61
N GLY A 136 0.58 -25.10 23.69
CA GLY A 136 1.81 -24.88 22.90
C GLY A 136 2.10 -25.93 21.82
N SER A 137 1.27 -26.97 21.68
CA SER A 137 1.33 -27.98 20.63
C SER A 137 0.14 -27.85 19.67
N ILE A 138 -0.04 -28.83 18.76
CA ILE A 138 -1.08 -28.77 17.72
C ILE A 138 -1.81 -30.09 17.56
N CYS A 139 -3.07 -30.01 17.13
CA CYS A 139 -3.96 -31.16 16.92
C CYS A 139 -3.68 -31.94 15.64
N GLY A 140 -3.02 -31.31 14.66
CA GLY A 140 -2.72 -31.94 13.38
C GLY A 140 -2.38 -30.94 12.27
N TYR A 141 -2.08 -31.49 11.09
CA TYR A 141 -1.74 -30.74 9.89
C TYR A 141 -2.79 -31.00 8.79
N CYS A 142 -3.07 -29.97 8.01
CA CYS A 142 -3.91 -30.10 6.82
C CYS A 142 -3.16 -30.73 5.65
N GLN A 143 -3.88 -31.48 4.82
CA GLN A 143 -3.34 -32.06 3.58
C GLN A 143 -3.08 -30.97 2.53
N TYR A 144 -2.25 -31.29 1.54
CA TYR A 144 -1.88 -30.34 0.48
C TYR A 144 -3.12 -29.76 -0.22
N GLY A 145 -3.16 -28.44 -0.37
CA GLY A 145 -4.32 -27.71 -0.91
C GLY A 145 -5.41 -27.36 0.12
N THR A 146 -5.24 -27.68 1.40
CA THR A 146 -6.13 -27.24 2.49
C THR A 146 -5.39 -26.45 3.58
N ALA A 147 -6.05 -25.44 4.15
CA ALA A 147 -5.59 -24.62 5.26
C ALA A 147 -6.47 -24.84 6.50
N CYS A 148 -5.91 -24.61 7.68
CA CYS A 148 -6.66 -24.67 8.93
C CYS A 148 -7.41 -23.37 9.18
N ASN A 149 -8.69 -23.44 9.54
CA ASN A 149 -9.48 -22.28 9.97
C ASN A 149 -9.56 -22.17 11.50
N ASP A 150 -10.16 -21.09 12.01
CA ASP A 150 -10.19 -20.76 13.44
C ASP A 150 -10.90 -21.80 14.33
N VAL A 151 -11.80 -22.61 13.74
CA VAL A 151 -12.47 -23.72 14.44
C VAL A 151 -11.68 -25.03 14.40
N GLY A 152 -10.49 -25.06 13.79
CA GLY A 152 -9.62 -26.24 13.73
C GLY A 152 -9.98 -27.24 12.63
N ALA A 153 -10.70 -26.81 11.59
CA ALA A 153 -11.05 -27.63 10.44
C ALA A 153 -10.20 -27.29 9.20
N CYS A 154 -9.83 -28.32 8.44
CA CYS A 154 -9.12 -28.16 7.18
C CYS A 154 -10.09 -27.82 6.03
N ILE A 155 -10.11 -26.55 5.64
CA ILE A 155 -10.86 -26.04 4.48
C ILE A 155 -9.94 -25.93 3.27
N PRO A 156 -10.44 -25.91 2.01
CA PRO A 156 -9.63 -25.59 0.85
C PRO A 156 -8.85 -24.27 1.06
N VAL A 157 -7.58 -24.23 0.65
CA VAL A 157 -6.86 -22.96 0.53
C VAL A 157 -7.65 -22.08 -0.43
N CYS A 158 -8.05 -20.90 0.01
CA CYS A 158 -8.79 -20.00 -0.87
C CYS A 158 -7.84 -19.45 -1.94
N ASP A 159 -8.07 -19.86 -3.19
CA ASP A 159 -7.36 -19.33 -4.35
C ASP A 159 -8.07 -18.05 -4.82
N PRO A 160 -7.46 -16.85 -4.68
CA PRO A 160 -8.04 -15.62 -5.20
C PRO A 160 -7.87 -15.49 -6.73
N VAL A 161 -7.06 -16.33 -7.40
CA VAL A 161 -6.85 -16.22 -8.85
C VAL A 161 -8.08 -16.65 -9.62
N THR A 162 -8.66 -17.81 -9.30
CA THR A 162 -9.84 -18.35 -10.01
C THR A 162 -11.08 -17.43 -9.94
N PRO A 163 -11.51 -16.90 -8.77
CA PRO A 163 -12.67 -16.00 -8.67
C PRO A 163 -12.49 -14.62 -9.33
N CYS A 164 -11.23 -14.27 -9.63
CA CYS A 164 -10.84 -13.01 -10.26
C CYS A 164 -10.54 -13.13 -11.76
N GLN A 165 -10.58 -14.34 -12.33
CA GLN A 165 -10.26 -14.53 -13.73
C GLN A 165 -11.28 -13.83 -14.65
N GLY A 166 -10.82 -12.79 -15.34
CA GLY A 166 -11.64 -11.93 -16.20
C GLY A 166 -12.10 -10.63 -15.54
N LYS A 167 -11.97 -10.49 -14.21
CA LYS A 167 -12.29 -9.26 -13.47
C LYS A 167 -11.10 -8.29 -13.46
N LYS A 168 -11.41 -7.01 -13.22
CA LYS A 168 -10.45 -5.94 -12.86
C LYS A 168 -10.65 -5.43 -11.44
N CYS A 169 -11.80 -5.70 -10.83
CA CYS A 169 -12.21 -5.16 -9.54
C CYS A 169 -13.25 -6.07 -8.85
N GLY A 170 -13.67 -5.69 -7.64
CA GLY A 170 -14.68 -6.41 -6.87
C GLY A 170 -14.08 -7.52 -6.00
N PRO A 171 -14.92 -8.27 -5.27
CA PRO A 171 -14.45 -9.27 -4.30
C PRO A 171 -13.85 -10.51 -4.98
N ASP A 172 -12.80 -11.04 -4.33
CA ASP A 172 -12.13 -12.30 -4.69
C ASP A 172 -12.78 -13.54 -4.06
N ASN A 173 -13.84 -13.37 -3.27
CA ASN A 173 -14.50 -14.41 -2.46
C ASN A 173 -13.59 -15.09 -1.40
N CYS A 174 -12.37 -14.60 -1.20
CA CYS A 174 -11.41 -15.01 -0.16
C CYS A 174 -11.26 -13.98 0.96
N GLY A 175 -11.98 -12.85 0.88
CA GLY A 175 -11.94 -11.74 1.85
C GLY A 175 -11.10 -10.54 1.41
N GLY A 176 -10.52 -10.60 0.21
CA GLY A 176 -9.82 -9.51 -0.45
C GLY A 176 -10.58 -9.02 -1.70
N THR A 177 -9.81 -8.56 -2.70
CA THR A 177 -10.36 -7.99 -3.94
C THR A 177 -9.51 -8.36 -5.14
N CYS A 178 -10.16 -8.50 -6.30
CA CYS A 178 -9.54 -8.77 -7.59
C CYS A 178 -8.75 -7.59 -8.17
N GLY A 179 -8.82 -6.43 -7.52
CA GLY A 179 -8.22 -5.18 -7.95
C GLY A 179 -9.09 -3.98 -7.62
N THR A 180 -8.63 -2.80 -8.03
CA THR A 180 -9.30 -1.52 -7.84
C THR A 180 -9.33 -0.78 -9.18
N CYS A 181 -10.45 -0.12 -9.48
CA CYS A 181 -10.54 0.76 -10.64
C CYS A 181 -9.75 2.07 -10.44
N ASP A 182 -9.42 2.74 -11.54
CA ASP A 182 -8.85 4.09 -11.50
C ASP A 182 -9.86 5.11 -10.92
N PRO A 183 -9.42 6.25 -10.35
CA PRO A 183 -10.27 7.24 -9.66
C PRO A 183 -11.48 7.84 -10.43
N SER A 184 -11.62 7.57 -11.72
CA SER A 184 -12.75 8.01 -12.56
C SER A 184 -13.65 6.85 -13.01
N PHE A 185 -13.44 5.64 -12.49
CA PHE A 185 -14.09 4.41 -12.93
C PHE A 185 -14.76 3.69 -11.76
N ALA A 186 -16.03 3.34 -11.95
CA ALA A 186 -16.78 2.52 -10.99
C ALA A 186 -16.61 1.02 -11.32
N CYS A 187 -16.60 0.19 -10.28
CA CYS A 187 -16.66 -1.26 -10.45
C CYS A 187 -18.12 -1.70 -10.69
N GLY A 188 -18.39 -2.38 -11.80
CA GLY A 188 -19.68 -3.00 -12.08
C GLY A 188 -19.85 -4.36 -11.42
N ASP A 189 -21.07 -4.88 -11.38
CA ASP A 189 -21.41 -6.18 -10.77
C ASP A 189 -20.74 -7.37 -11.48
N ASP A 190 -20.28 -7.20 -12.72
CA ASP A 190 -19.49 -8.19 -13.47
C ASP A 190 -17.99 -8.20 -13.08
N GLY A 191 -17.55 -7.23 -12.28
CA GLY A 191 -16.15 -7.03 -11.90
C GLY A 191 -15.31 -6.27 -12.93
N LEU A 192 -15.92 -5.59 -13.90
CA LEU A 192 -15.23 -4.67 -14.81
C LEU A 192 -15.31 -3.22 -14.33
N CYS A 193 -14.34 -2.42 -14.77
CA CYS A 193 -14.28 -0.98 -14.50
C CYS A 193 -14.91 -0.20 -15.66
N TYR A 194 -15.98 0.54 -15.36
CA TYR A 194 -16.70 1.41 -16.30
C TYR A 194 -16.40 2.87 -15.99
N GLU A 195 -16.38 3.75 -17.00
CA GLU A 195 -16.33 5.20 -16.75
C GLU A 195 -17.50 5.56 -15.82
N SER A 196 -17.16 6.14 -14.67
CA SER A 196 -18.14 6.50 -13.68
C SER A 196 -18.90 7.71 -14.20
N ALA A 197 -20.22 7.59 -14.41
CA ALA A 197 -21.11 8.73 -14.62
C ALA A 197 -21.31 9.55 -13.32
N CYS A 198 -20.33 9.50 -12.41
CA CYS A 198 -20.23 10.31 -11.22
C CYS A 198 -19.55 11.63 -11.59
N GLU A 199 -20.35 12.69 -11.59
CA GLU A 199 -19.87 14.06 -11.72
C GLU A 199 -19.17 14.47 -10.40
N PRO A 200 -17.88 14.87 -10.42
CA PRO A 200 -17.13 15.20 -9.20
C PRO A 200 -17.81 16.27 -8.33
N GLN A 201 -18.28 15.86 -7.15
CA GLN A 201 -19.05 16.72 -6.24
C GLN A 201 -18.11 17.64 -5.44
N CYS A 202 -17.52 18.59 -6.16
CA CYS A 202 -16.54 19.55 -5.65
C CYS A 202 -17.07 20.98 -5.46
N GLU A 203 -18.32 21.25 -5.84
CA GLU A 203 -18.92 22.56 -5.59
C GLU A 203 -19.02 22.81 -4.07
N GLY A 204 -18.58 23.99 -3.63
CA GLY A 204 -18.42 24.35 -2.22
C GLY A 204 -17.17 23.80 -1.53
N LYS A 205 -16.46 22.79 -2.07
CA LYS A 205 -15.27 22.20 -1.45
C LYS A 205 -13.98 22.91 -1.85
N GLN A 206 -13.16 23.31 -0.87
CA GLN A 206 -11.78 23.72 -1.09
C GLN A 206 -10.83 22.51 -1.19
N CYS A 207 -11.19 21.41 -0.53
CA CYS A 207 -10.41 20.17 -0.47
C CYS A 207 -11.31 18.94 -0.22
N GLY A 208 -10.75 17.74 -0.35
CA GLY A 208 -11.36 16.49 0.14
C GLY A 208 -11.81 15.53 -0.97
N PRO A 209 -12.49 14.43 -0.65
CA PRO A 209 -12.95 13.46 -1.65
C PRO A 209 -14.05 14.05 -2.54
N ASP A 210 -14.03 13.70 -3.83
CA ASP A 210 -15.02 14.15 -4.82
C ASP A 210 -16.31 13.32 -4.87
N GLY A 211 -16.34 12.19 -4.17
CA GLY A 211 -17.46 11.24 -4.17
C GLY A 211 -17.41 10.20 -5.30
N CYS A 212 -16.46 10.34 -6.24
CA CYS A 212 -16.31 9.48 -7.43
C CYS A 212 -15.06 8.59 -7.36
N GLY A 213 -14.08 8.97 -6.55
CA GLY A 213 -12.82 8.23 -6.34
C GLY A 213 -11.58 9.12 -6.39
N GLY A 214 -11.72 10.36 -6.87
CA GLY A 214 -10.69 11.38 -6.89
C GLY A 214 -10.79 12.36 -5.71
N VAL A 215 -10.17 13.53 -5.88
CA VAL A 215 -10.11 14.57 -4.86
C VAL A 215 -10.40 15.95 -5.45
N CYS A 216 -11.24 16.70 -4.75
CA CYS A 216 -11.41 18.13 -4.92
C CYS A 216 -10.20 18.83 -4.31
N GLY A 217 -9.48 19.64 -5.10
CA GLY A 217 -8.48 20.58 -4.61
C GLY A 217 -7.30 19.99 -3.81
N THR A 218 -6.46 20.89 -3.28
CA THR A 218 -5.37 20.57 -2.33
C THR A 218 -5.07 21.77 -1.45
N CYS A 219 -4.71 21.53 -0.18
CA CYS A 219 -4.39 22.59 0.76
C CYS A 219 -2.96 23.11 0.60
N LYS A 220 -2.79 24.42 0.76
CA LYS A 220 -1.50 25.13 0.57
C LYS A 220 -0.89 25.51 1.92
N GLY A 221 0.43 25.37 2.03
CA GLY A 221 1.18 25.65 3.26
C GLY A 221 0.98 24.57 4.31
N THR A 222 0.85 24.95 5.57
CA THR A 222 0.63 24.04 6.72
C THR A 222 -0.85 23.74 7.00
N LYS A 223 -1.77 24.20 6.15
CA LYS A 223 -3.19 23.89 6.24
C LYS A 223 -3.46 22.44 5.85
N LEU A 224 -4.35 21.77 6.57
CA LEU A 224 -4.82 20.43 6.25
C LEU A 224 -6.27 20.50 5.77
N CYS A 225 -6.70 19.45 5.08
CA CYS A 225 -8.09 19.31 4.71
C CYS A 225 -8.89 18.79 5.90
N ASP A 226 -9.90 19.55 6.31
CA ASP A 226 -11.00 18.98 7.09
C ASP A 226 -11.97 18.33 6.10
N ILE A 227 -12.06 17.00 6.15
CA ILE A 227 -12.84 16.21 5.21
C ILE A 227 -14.35 16.20 5.51
N ASP A 228 -14.76 16.62 6.71
CA ASP A 228 -16.17 16.68 7.10
C ASP A 228 -16.84 17.98 6.62
N ILE A 229 -16.08 19.10 6.55
CA ILE A 229 -16.56 20.38 6.00
C ILE A 229 -16.01 20.71 4.60
N GLY A 230 -14.96 20.02 4.13
CA GLY A 230 -14.34 20.24 2.81
C GLY A 230 -13.45 21.49 2.71
N GLU A 231 -13.00 22.06 3.83
CA GLU A 231 -12.20 23.29 3.87
C GLU A 231 -10.73 23.05 4.29
N CYS A 232 -9.82 23.89 3.79
CA CYS A 232 -8.42 23.88 4.22
C CYS A 232 -8.24 24.65 5.53
N VAL A 233 -8.56 24.01 6.65
CA VAL A 233 -8.43 24.58 7.99
C VAL A 233 -6.96 24.74 8.42
N SER A 234 -6.70 25.78 9.21
CA SER A 234 -5.44 25.92 9.95
C SER A 234 -5.50 25.05 11.20
N ASN A 235 -5.51 23.72 11.05
CA ASN A 235 -5.62 22.80 12.18
C ASN A 235 -4.45 23.00 13.16
N PRO A 236 -4.67 23.45 14.42
CA PRO A 236 -3.59 23.55 15.40
C PRO A 236 -3.00 22.17 15.73
N CYS A 237 -3.75 21.08 15.55
CA CYS A 237 -3.29 19.71 15.76
C CYS A 237 -2.47 19.13 14.60
N GLY A 238 -2.47 19.76 13.41
CA GLY A 238 -1.80 19.20 12.23
C GLY A 238 -2.21 17.74 11.98
N SER A 239 -1.22 16.88 11.74
CA SER A 239 -1.43 15.44 11.50
C SER A 239 -1.75 14.62 12.75
N VAL A 240 -1.76 15.22 13.95
CA VAL A 240 -2.00 14.52 15.21
C VAL A 240 -3.51 14.31 15.39
N GLY A 241 -4.01 13.13 15.03
CA GLY A 241 -5.40 12.75 15.28
C GLY A 241 -5.65 12.30 16.74
N PHE A 242 -6.84 11.77 17.00
CA PHE A 242 -7.23 11.20 18.31
C PHE A 242 -6.32 10.03 18.78
N LYS A 243 -5.62 9.38 17.84
CA LYS A 243 -4.61 8.35 18.12
C LYS A 243 -3.35 8.91 18.79
N GLY A 244 -3.12 10.22 18.73
CA GLY A 244 -1.88 10.86 19.17
C GLY A 244 -0.66 10.47 18.35
N ALA A 245 0.51 10.88 18.83
CA ALA A 245 1.83 10.50 18.34
C ALA A 245 2.86 10.61 19.47
N CYS A 246 4.07 10.11 19.26
CA CYS A 246 5.24 10.45 20.09
C CYS A 246 5.92 11.69 19.51
N LEU A 247 6.10 12.72 20.34
CA LEU A 247 6.94 13.88 20.01
C LEU A 247 8.42 13.57 20.26
N ASP A 248 8.69 12.84 21.35
CA ASP A 248 9.97 12.22 21.68
C ASP A 248 9.71 10.98 22.54
N LYS A 249 10.76 10.23 22.90
CA LYS A 249 10.65 8.99 23.70
C LYS A 249 9.97 9.15 25.07
N HIS A 250 9.89 10.36 25.62
CA HIS A 250 9.23 10.68 26.87
C HIS A 250 7.96 11.55 26.72
N SER A 251 7.60 11.99 25.51
CA SER A 251 6.49 12.92 25.30
C SER A 251 5.45 12.39 24.32
N VAL A 252 4.23 12.15 24.81
CA VAL A 252 3.06 11.89 23.97
C VAL A 252 2.44 13.22 23.58
N ILE A 253 2.04 13.37 22.32
CA ILE A 253 1.26 14.51 21.84
C ILE A 253 -0.09 14.01 21.29
N GLN A 254 -1.18 14.67 21.69
CA GLN A 254 -2.56 14.28 21.34
C GLN A 254 -3.38 15.50 20.95
N CYS A 255 -4.37 15.32 20.08
CA CYS A 255 -5.38 16.34 19.80
C CYS A 255 -6.60 16.10 20.68
N VAL A 256 -6.83 16.98 21.65
CA VAL A 256 -7.97 16.93 22.58
C VAL A 256 -8.81 18.17 22.33
N SER A 257 -10.09 17.98 21.97
CA SER A 257 -11.05 19.08 21.72
C SER A 257 -10.55 20.16 20.74
N GLY A 258 -9.71 19.78 19.76
CA GLY A 258 -9.12 20.71 18.79
C GLY A 258 -7.90 21.50 19.30
N GLN A 259 -7.25 21.06 20.39
CA GLN A 259 -5.98 21.62 20.88
C GLN A 259 -4.91 20.53 21.01
N LEU A 260 -3.64 20.90 20.80
CA LEU A 260 -2.50 20.02 21.06
C LEU A 260 -2.19 19.98 22.55
N GLU A 261 -2.43 18.83 23.17
CA GLU A 261 -1.96 18.53 24.52
C GLU A 261 -0.70 17.66 24.42
N THR A 262 0.36 18.05 25.14
CA THR A 262 1.61 17.28 25.22
C THR A 262 1.83 16.82 26.64
N THR A 263 1.88 15.51 26.86
CA THR A 263 2.11 14.90 28.18
C THR A 263 3.51 14.31 28.26
N ASN A 264 4.32 14.85 29.17
CA ASN A 264 5.65 14.32 29.48
C ASN A 264 5.51 13.14 30.46
N CYS A 265 5.75 11.94 29.96
CA CYS A 265 5.61 10.67 30.67
C CYS A 265 6.54 10.54 31.89
N THR A 266 7.70 11.22 31.90
CA THR A 266 8.60 11.19 33.08
C THR A 266 7.96 11.79 34.33
N THR A 267 6.95 12.67 34.16
CA THR A 267 6.19 13.22 35.30
C THR A 267 5.24 12.20 35.94
N ILE A 268 4.91 11.11 35.22
CA ILE A 268 4.09 10.00 35.72
C ILE A 268 5.01 8.92 36.34
N SER A 269 6.14 8.63 35.70
CA SER A 269 7.22 7.82 36.24
C SER A 269 8.51 8.09 35.47
N ASN A 270 9.65 8.20 36.17
CA ASN A 270 10.98 8.36 35.57
C ASN A 270 11.37 7.25 34.56
N SER A 271 10.62 6.14 34.52
CA SER A 271 10.80 5.02 33.59
C SER A 271 9.69 4.88 32.54
N HIS A 272 8.75 5.82 32.46
CA HIS A 272 7.72 5.84 31.42
C HIS A 272 8.15 6.64 30.20
N GLY A 273 7.78 6.12 29.03
CA GLY A 273 7.94 6.78 27.74
C GLY A 273 6.63 6.84 26.97
N CYS A 274 6.68 7.44 25.78
CA CYS A 274 5.58 7.33 24.81
C CYS A 274 5.56 5.92 24.23
N VAL A 275 4.42 5.23 24.35
CA VAL A 275 4.21 3.86 23.86
C VAL A 275 2.91 3.76 23.08
N TRP A 276 2.82 2.81 22.16
CA TRP A 276 1.57 2.46 21.50
C TRP A 276 0.76 1.48 22.37
N ASN A 277 -0.44 1.86 22.78
CA ASN A 277 -1.39 0.95 23.41
C ASN A 277 -2.34 0.40 22.35
N ALA A 278 -2.16 -0.88 22.00
CA ALA A 278 -2.97 -1.57 21.00
C ALA A 278 -4.43 -1.81 21.45
N PHE A 279 -4.71 -1.91 22.75
CA PHE A 279 -6.07 -2.09 23.28
C PHE A 279 -6.91 -0.80 23.15
N PHE A 280 -6.29 0.37 23.30
CA PHE A 280 -6.95 1.67 23.09
C PHE A 280 -6.72 2.29 21.69
N GLY A 281 -5.90 1.65 20.83
CA GLY A 281 -5.62 2.10 19.48
C GLY A 281 -4.97 3.50 19.39
N LYS A 282 -4.14 3.86 20.37
CA LYS A 282 -3.54 5.20 20.52
C LYS A 282 -2.14 5.15 21.17
N TYR A 283 -1.38 6.22 21.01
CA TYR A 283 -0.18 6.49 21.80
C TYR A 283 -0.54 7.05 23.18
N GLU A 284 0.14 6.59 24.22
CA GLU A 284 -0.02 7.06 25.61
C GLU A 284 1.27 6.87 26.43
N CYS A 285 1.28 7.37 27.66
CA CYS A 285 2.44 7.24 28.55
C CYS A 285 2.39 5.92 29.32
N GLY A 286 3.41 5.08 29.12
CA GLY A 286 3.52 3.79 29.80
C GLY A 286 4.97 3.34 29.92
N LYS A 287 5.17 2.20 30.59
CA LYS A 287 6.48 1.55 30.63
C LYS A 287 6.85 1.07 29.21
N PRO A 288 7.98 1.51 28.62
CA PRO A 288 8.41 1.00 27.33
C PRO A 288 8.64 -0.52 27.38
N PRO A 289 8.42 -1.25 26.26
CA PRO A 289 8.96 -2.59 26.11
C PRO A 289 10.49 -2.58 26.30
N ALA A 290 11.07 -3.74 26.64
CA ALA A 290 12.47 -3.83 27.05
C ALA A 290 13.50 -3.39 25.97
N CYS A 291 13.06 -3.29 24.72
CA CYS A 291 13.72 -2.49 23.68
C CYS A 291 12.68 -1.67 22.91
N LEU A 292 13.07 -0.49 22.44
CA LEU A 292 12.26 0.41 21.63
C LEU A 292 12.73 0.33 20.17
N PRO A 293 11.84 0.24 19.15
CA PRO A 293 12.27 0.16 17.76
C PRO A 293 13.04 1.41 17.32
N ASP A 294 14.27 1.21 16.85
CA ASP A 294 15.25 2.27 16.59
C ASP A 294 15.05 2.96 15.23
N CYS A 295 13.80 3.09 14.79
CA CYS A 295 13.49 3.60 13.45
C CYS A 295 13.70 5.11 13.35
N ILE A 296 13.36 5.85 14.42
CA ILE A 296 13.38 7.32 14.43
C ILE A 296 14.77 7.87 14.81
N GLU A 297 15.41 7.36 15.87
CA GLU A 297 16.73 7.87 16.30
C GLU A 297 17.85 7.45 15.31
N ALA A 298 17.81 6.24 14.72
CA ALA A 298 18.72 5.84 13.63
C ALA A 298 18.28 6.28 12.21
N GLY A 299 17.16 6.99 12.05
CA GLY A 299 16.73 7.56 10.76
C GLY A 299 16.39 6.54 9.67
N LYS A 300 15.86 5.38 10.05
CA LYS A 300 15.48 4.28 9.15
C LYS A 300 14.14 4.55 8.47
N GLN A 301 14.06 4.27 7.17
CA GLN A 301 12.83 4.34 6.36
C GLN A 301 12.20 2.97 6.09
N CYS A 302 12.94 1.89 6.37
CA CYS A 302 12.55 0.52 6.10
C CYS A 302 13.46 -0.48 6.82
N GLY A 303 13.06 -1.76 6.82
CA GLY A 303 13.89 -2.87 7.29
C GLY A 303 13.93 -3.01 8.82
N ASP A 304 14.76 -3.91 9.34
CA ASP A 304 14.73 -4.27 10.76
C ASP A 304 15.03 -3.08 11.69
N GLY A 305 14.06 -2.74 12.54
CA GLY A 305 14.14 -1.75 13.62
C GLY A 305 14.65 -2.32 14.94
N GLY A 306 14.93 -3.62 15.00
CA GLY A 306 15.09 -4.38 16.23
C GLY A 306 13.72 -4.80 16.80
N CYS A 307 13.75 -5.55 17.91
CA CYS A 307 12.53 -5.92 18.66
C CYS A 307 11.45 -6.69 17.86
N ASN A 308 11.85 -7.42 16.80
CA ASN A 308 10.95 -8.05 15.83
C ASN A 308 10.01 -7.05 15.11
N TYR A 309 10.46 -5.81 14.89
CA TYR A 309 9.67 -4.73 14.31
C TYR A 309 10.32 -4.18 13.03
N SER A 310 9.56 -4.08 11.93
CA SER A 310 10.04 -3.45 10.68
C SER A 310 9.79 -1.94 10.69
N CYS A 311 10.78 -1.15 10.27
CA CYS A 311 10.70 0.31 10.14
C CYS A 311 9.90 0.78 8.92
N GLY A 312 8.79 0.12 8.60
CA GLY A 312 7.97 0.38 7.42
C GLY A 312 8.46 -0.32 6.15
N ASP A 313 7.63 -0.23 5.11
CA ASP A 313 7.81 -0.90 3.83
C ASP A 313 8.07 0.11 2.71
N CYS A 314 8.89 -0.28 1.74
CA CYS A 314 9.19 0.55 0.58
C CYS A 314 8.09 0.48 -0.49
N PHE A 315 7.95 1.56 -1.27
CA PHE A 315 7.03 1.60 -2.40
C PHE A 315 7.34 0.50 -3.42
N LYS A 316 6.32 0.02 -4.14
CA LYS A 316 6.48 -0.93 -5.24
C LYS A 316 7.56 -0.44 -6.22
N GLY A 317 8.55 -1.28 -6.53
CA GLY A 317 9.74 -0.95 -7.33
C GLY A 317 10.95 -0.43 -6.54
N TRP A 318 10.83 -0.26 -5.23
CA TRP A 318 11.91 0.18 -4.35
C TRP A 318 12.24 -0.92 -3.34
N SER A 319 13.53 -1.09 -3.08
CA SER A 319 14.05 -2.10 -2.15
C SER A 319 14.71 -1.42 -0.96
N CYS A 320 14.71 -2.10 0.19
CA CYS A 320 15.32 -1.58 1.41
C CYS A 320 16.82 -1.82 1.41
N ILE A 321 17.61 -0.77 1.22
CA ILE A 321 19.07 -0.82 1.13
C ILE A 321 19.64 0.10 2.22
N ASN A 322 20.43 -0.47 3.14
CA ASN A 322 21.00 0.23 4.29
C ASN A 322 19.94 1.04 5.09
N PHE A 323 18.78 0.41 5.33
CA PHE A 323 17.61 0.99 6.01
C PHE A 323 16.98 2.22 5.33
N LYS A 324 17.28 2.46 4.04
CA LYS A 324 16.61 3.47 3.21
C LYS A 324 15.92 2.82 2.02
N CYS A 325 14.79 3.39 1.61
CA CYS A 325 14.16 2.95 0.37
C CYS A 325 14.92 3.54 -0.82
N GLN A 326 15.46 2.66 -1.66
CA GLN A 326 16.14 3.05 -2.90
C GLN A 326 15.54 2.28 -4.10
N PRO A 327 15.47 2.90 -5.29
CA PRO A 327 15.08 2.20 -6.51
C PRO A 327 16.01 1.02 -6.85
N GLU A 328 15.43 -0.13 -7.21
CA GLU A 328 16.21 -1.28 -7.68
C GLU A 328 16.25 -1.32 -9.21
N ALA A 329 17.44 -1.16 -9.80
CA ALA A 329 17.63 -1.22 -11.25
C ALA A 329 17.39 -2.66 -11.76
N GLY A 330 16.59 -2.79 -12.82
CA GLY A 330 16.06 -4.08 -13.28
C GLY A 330 14.73 -4.50 -12.60
N GLY A 331 14.33 -3.85 -11.52
CA GLY A 331 13.02 -4.04 -10.88
C GLY A 331 11.85 -3.52 -11.73
N ALA A 332 10.62 -3.90 -11.38
CA ALA A 332 9.42 -3.38 -12.04
C ALA A 332 9.15 -1.92 -11.63
N CYS A 333 8.76 -1.05 -12.57
CA CYS A 333 8.70 0.41 -12.36
C CYS A 333 7.95 0.87 -11.10
N GLY A 334 6.80 0.26 -10.80
CA GLY A 334 5.98 0.61 -9.63
C GLY A 334 5.64 2.10 -9.60
N THR A 335 6.16 2.85 -8.62
CA THR A 335 5.93 4.30 -8.48
C THR A 335 6.91 5.19 -9.28
N ILE A 336 7.94 4.62 -9.91
CA ILE A 336 8.96 5.39 -10.64
C ILE A 336 8.40 5.82 -12.01
N PRO A 337 8.36 7.12 -12.32
CA PRO A 337 7.79 7.61 -13.56
C PRO A 337 8.78 7.52 -14.74
N THR A 338 8.25 7.64 -15.96
CA THR A 338 9.04 7.73 -17.20
C THR A 338 9.89 9.01 -17.28
N ILE A 339 9.48 10.09 -16.60
CA ILE A 339 10.28 11.33 -16.47
C ILE A 339 11.49 11.19 -15.53
N GLY A 340 11.64 10.05 -14.86
CA GLY A 340 12.73 9.74 -13.95
C GLY A 340 12.72 10.50 -12.62
N ILE A 341 13.56 10.04 -11.69
CA ILE A 341 13.82 10.64 -10.37
C ILE A 341 15.32 10.63 -10.07
N CYS A 342 15.78 11.63 -9.33
CA CYS A 342 17.18 11.72 -8.89
C CYS A 342 17.34 11.19 -7.45
N VAL A 343 18.12 10.13 -7.28
CA VAL A 343 18.47 9.55 -5.97
C VAL A 343 19.98 9.31 -5.95
N ASP A 344 20.68 9.81 -4.94
CA ASP A 344 22.15 9.67 -4.75
C ASP A 344 23.00 9.98 -6.01
N ASN A 345 22.63 11.06 -6.69
CA ASN A 345 23.19 11.53 -7.97
C ASN A 345 23.09 10.52 -9.14
N LYS A 346 22.12 9.59 -9.08
CA LYS A 346 21.73 8.72 -10.21
C LYS A 346 20.32 9.05 -10.66
N ASN A 347 20.07 8.94 -11.96
CA ASN A 347 18.75 9.10 -12.56
C ASN A 347 18.09 7.73 -12.72
N TYR A 348 17.04 7.46 -11.96
CA TYR A 348 16.24 6.23 -12.08
C TYR A 348 14.96 6.53 -12.84
N PHE A 349 14.67 5.81 -13.93
CA PHE A 349 13.52 6.08 -14.77
C PHE A 349 12.83 4.79 -15.26
N CYS A 350 11.51 4.86 -15.43
CA CYS A 350 10.76 3.75 -16.02
C CYS A 350 10.90 3.72 -17.54
N ALA A 351 11.28 2.56 -18.09
CA ALA A 351 11.15 2.27 -19.51
C ALA A 351 10.83 0.78 -19.71
N ASN A 352 9.90 0.45 -20.60
CA ASN A 352 9.48 -0.93 -20.89
C ASN A 352 9.06 -1.72 -19.63
N ALA A 353 8.34 -1.06 -18.70
CA ALA A 353 7.94 -1.57 -17.37
C ALA A 353 9.09 -1.92 -16.40
N ILE A 354 10.34 -1.63 -16.76
CA ILE A 354 11.55 -1.88 -15.95
C ILE A 354 12.20 -0.57 -15.50
N ILE A 355 12.75 -0.57 -14.28
CA ILE A 355 13.55 0.53 -13.73
C ILE A 355 14.94 0.51 -14.37
N ASN A 356 15.26 1.58 -15.09
CA ASN A 356 16.57 1.83 -15.67
C ASN A 356 17.31 2.86 -14.81
N VAL A 357 18.65 2.81 -14.79
CA VAL A 357 19.48 3.74 -14.02
C VAL A 357 20.61 4.33 -14.87
N GLU A 358 20.81 5.64 -14.78
CA GLU A 358 21.95 6.38 -15.32
C GLU A 358 22.77 6.94 -14.13
N ASP A 359 24.01 6.47 -13.94
CA ASP A 359 24.88 6.95 -12.86
C ASP A 359 25.61 8.22 -13.32
N CYS A 360 25.21 9.38 -12.80
CA CYS A 360 25.76 10.65 -13.28
C CYS A 360 27.22 10.87 -12.87
N ASN A 361 27.67 10.19 -11.82
CA ASN A 361 29.07 10.26 -11.38
C ASN A 361 29.99 9.62 -12.43
N ALA A 362 29.57 8.49 -13.02
CA ALA A 362 30.31 7.77 -14.06
C ALA A 362 30.50 8.59 -15.35
N VAL A 363 29.63 9.58 -15.60
CA VAL A 363 29.70 10.51 -16.75
C VAL A 363 30.08 11.94 -16.35
N GLY A 364 30.58 12.16 -15.13
CA GLY A 364 31.11 13.45 -14.67
C GLY A 364 30.07 14.58 -14.55
N LYS A 365 28.81 14.22 -14.26
CA LYS A 365 27.62 15.08 -14.33
C LYS A 365 26.78 15.03 -13.05
N THR A 366 25.72 15.81 -13.04
CA THR A 366 24.72 15.84 -11.96
C THR A 366 23.34 15.39 -12.43
N CYS A 367 22.65 14.59 -11.61
CA CYS A 367 21.24 14.27 -11.87
C CYS A 367 20.40 15.52 -11.60
N LYS A 368 19.79 16.09 -12.65
CA LYS A 368 18.97 17.30 -12.56
C LYS A 368 17.80 17.23 -13.55
N TYR A 369 16.67 17.81 -13.16
CA TYR A 369 15.54 18.00 -14.06
C TYR A 369 15.92 18.89 -15.25
N ASP A 370 15.48 18.51 -16.44
CA ASP A 370 15.63 19.30 -17.64
C ASP A 370 14.28 19.90 -18.08
N PRO A 371 14.11 21.23 -18.04
CA PRO A 371 12.84 21.86 -18.39
C PRO A 371 12.54 21.86 -19.90
N VAL A 372 13.55 21.64 -20.75
CA VAL A 372 13.39 21.56 -22.21
C VAL A 372 12.92 20.16 -22.62
N LYS A 373 13.54 19.13 -22.05
CA LYS A 373 13.19 17.71 -22.29
C LYS A 373 12.13 17.15 -21.34
N LYS A 374 11.73 17.90 -20.31
CA LYS A 374 10.71 17.56 -19.29
C LYS A 374 10.98 16.26 -18.51
N GLN A 375 12.25 15.94 -18.26
CA GLN A 375 12.65 14.73 -17.54
C GLN A 375 13.94 14.95 -16.74
N ASN A 376 14.19 14.13 -15.73
CA ASN A 376 15.47 14.04 -15.04
C ASN A 376 16.51 13.32 -15.92
N MET A 377 17.77 13.74 -15.81
CA MET A 377 18.92 13.16 -16.53
C MET A 377 20.25 13.60 -15.93
N CYS A 378 21.31 12.90 -16.31
CA CYS A 378 22.68 13.33 -16.01
C CYS A 378 23.12 14.49 -16.94
N LYS A 379 23.34 15.67 -16.37
CA LYS A 379 23.86 16.86 -17.06
C LYS A 379 24.72 17.77 -16.17
#